data_AF-A0A150T769-F1
#
_entry.id   AF-A0A150T769-F1
#
_cell.length_a   1.000
_cell.length_b   1.000
_cell.length_c   1.000
_cell.angle_alpha   90.00
_cell.angle_beta   90.00
_cell.angle_gamma   90.00
#
_symmetry.space_group_name_H-M   'P 1'
#
loop_
_entity.id
_entity.type
_entity.pdbx_description
1 polymer ?
#
loop_
_entity_poly.entity_id
_entity_poly.type
_entity_poly.pdbx_seq_one_letter_code
_entity_poly.pdbx_strand_id
1 'polypeptide(L)'
;MRPSLLAALTPLAALLAGALSSACSVGNVPSNAMPMVRSRATSDLDCADKDVRVEEQLGGQFKAVGCGRKAYYRAACEGLRCVVSGEGEAAVPWRDRPEPIDVDRGRDHQ
;
A
#
# COMPACT_ATOMS: atom_id res chain seq x y z
N MET A 1 -10.14 -63.11 20.39
CA MET A 1 -10.42 -61.70 20.03
C MET A 1 -9.09 -60.96 20.01
N ARG A 2 -8.64 -60.49 18.83
CA ARG A 2 -7.33 -59.84 18.64
C ARG A 2 -7.53 -58.32 18.70
N PRO A 3 -6.80 -57.56 19.53
CA PRO A 3 -6.89 -56.11 19.52
C PRO A 3 -6.20 -55.56 18.27
N SER A 4 -6.91 -54.71 17.55
CA SER A 4 -6.49 -54.10 16.29
C SER A 4 -5.31 -53.12 16.51
N LEU A 5 -4.23 -53.32 15.75
CA LEU A 5 -3.00 -52.52 15.69
C LEU A 5 -3.19 -51.12 15.05
N LEU A 6 -4.35 -50.49 15.19
CA LEU A 6 -4.67 -49.23 14.49
C LEU A 6 -4.49 -47.97 15.37
N ALA A 7 -4.05 -48.11 16.61
CA ALA A 7 -4.01 -47.01 17.58
C ALA A 7 -2.69 -46.21 17.63
N ALA A 8 -1.72 -46.47 16.74
CA ALA A 8 -0.35 -45.96 16.93
C ALA A 8 0.19 -45.06 15.80
N LEU A 9 -0.65 -44.56 14.89
CA LEU A 9 -0.19 -43.74 13.74
C LEU A 9 -0.80 -42.34 13.67
N THR A 10 -1.65 -41.96 14.63
CA THR A 10 -2.41 -40.70 14.58
C THR A 10 -1.74 -39.42 15.08
N PRO A 11 -0.55 -39.36 15.73
CA PRO A 11 -0.02 -38.06 16.14
C PRO A 11 0.83 -37.38 15.05
N LEU A 12 1.34 -38.12 14.04
CA LEU A 12 2.21 -37.52 13.01
C LEU A 12 1.48 -36.71 11.94
N ALA A 13 0.19 -36.98 11.69
CA ALA A 13 -0.58 -36.26 10.68
C ALA A 13 -0.97 -34.83 11.13
N ALA A 14 -0.99 -34.57 12.44
CA ALA A 14 -1.37 -33.25 12.97
C ALA A 14 -0.27 -32.18 12.85
N LEU A 15 1.00 -32.59 12.74
CA LEU A 15 2.15 -31.67 12.68
C LEU A 15 2.38 -31.06 11.29
N LEU A 16 1.91 -31.71 10.22
CA LEU A 16 2.07 -31.21 8.83
C LEU A 16 0.97 -30.23 8.39
N ALA A 17 -0.15 -30.16 9.12
CA ALA A 17 -1.28 -29.28 8.76
C ALA A 17 -1.11 -27.82 9.23
N GLY A 18 -0.18 -27.52 10.15
CA GLY A 18 0.02 -26.17 10.70
C GLY A 18 0.91 -25.24 9.88
N ALA A 19 1.61 -25.75 8.86
CA ALA A 19 2.59 -24.97 8.09
C ALA A 19 1.98 -24.08 7.00
N LEU A 20 0.66 -24.18 6.75
CA LEU A 20 -0.08 -23.29 5.84
C LEU A 20 -0.64 -22.05 6.56
N SER A 21 -0.03 -21.65 7.68
CA SER A 21 -0.26 -20.31 8.22
C SER A 21 0.16 -19.31 7.15
N SER A 22 -0.81 -18.77 6.40
CA SER A 22 -0.60 -17.68 5.46
C SER A 22 0.17 -16.61 6.21
N ALA A 23 1.46 -16.49 5.92
CA ALA A 23 2.30 -15.47 6.51
C ALA A 23 1.52 -14.17 6.32
N CYS A 24 1.12 -13.55 7.44
CA CYS A 24 0.54 -12.23 7.45
C CYS A 24 1.45 -11.40 6.58
N SER A 25 0.97 -11.08 5.37
CA SER A 25 1.69 -10.21 4.48
C SER A 25 1.51 -8.84 5.13
N VAL A 26 2.38 -8.55 6.10
CA VAL A 26 2.66 -7.19 6.51
C VAL A 26 3.19 -6.58 5.23
N GLY A 27 2.27 -6.04 4.42
CA GLY A 27 2.60 -5.36 3.19
C GLY A 27 3.60 -4.31 3.60
N ASN A 28 4.87 -4.56 3.27
CA ASN A 28 5.95 -3.63 3.47
C ASN A 28 5.46 -2.35 2.82
N VAL A 29 5.03 -1.38 3.63
CA VAL A 29 4.63 -0.07 3.16
C VAL A 29 5.92 0.52 2.66
N PRO A 30 6.15 0.59 1.35
CA PRO A 30 7.48 0.93 0.91
C PRO A 30 7.60 2.43 1.14
N SER A 31 8.61 2.81 1.91
CA SER A 31 9.15 4.17 1.98
C SER A 31 9.31 4.83 0.60
N ASN A 32 9.31 4.05 -0.49
CA ASN A 32 9.20 4.49 -1.88
C ASN A 32 7.99 5.39 -2.19
N ALA A 33 6.89 5.31 -1.41
CA ALA A 33 5.70 6.15 -1.62
C ALA A 33 5.83 7.57 -1.05
N MET A 34 6.76 7.80 -0.11
CA MET A 34 6.97 9.11 0.53
C MET A 34 7.14 10.28 -0.46
N PRO A 35 7.96 10.20 -1.54
CA PRO A 35 8.07 11.29 -2.50
C PRO A 35 6.76 11.59 -3.23
N MET A 36 5.96 10.56 -3.56
CA MET A 36 4.66 10.75 -4.21
C MET A 36 3.65 11.40 -3.27
N VAL A 37 3.62 10.96 -2.00
CA VAL A 37 2.77 11.58 -0.97
C VAL A 37 3.18 13.03 -0.76
N ARG A 38 4.48 13.34 -0.68
CA ARG A 38 4.96 14.71 -0.53
C ARG A 38 4.53 15.58 -1.70
N SER A 39 4.77 15.12 -2.94
CA SER A 39 4.39 15.87 -4.15
C SER A 39 2.89 16.16 -4.23
N ARG A 40 2.04 15.27 -3.70
CA ARG A 40 0.61 15.52 -3.63
C ARG A 40 0.26 16.49 -2.49
N ALA A 41 0.87 16.28 -1.33
CA ALA A 41 0.67 17.12 -0.15
C ALA A 41 1.11 18.57 -0.36
N THR A 42 2.13 18.86 -1.16
CA THR A 42 2.50 20.25 -1.50
C THR A 42 1.37 20.99 -2.20
N SER A 43 0.65 20.30 -3.08
CA SER A 43 -0.49 20.86 -3.79
C SER A 43 -1.72 20.98 -2.88
N ASP A 44 -2.07 19.92 -2.15
CA ASP A 44 -3.26 19.91 -1.28
C ASP A 44 -3.13 20.85 -0.08
N LEU A 45 -1.92 20.97 0.48
CA LEU A 45 -1.60 21.86 1.59
C LEU A 45 -1.13 23.24 1.14
N ASP A 46 -1.13 23.53 -0.17
CA ASP A 46 -0.63 24.77 -0.80
C ASP A 46 0.62 25.30 -0.08
N CYS A 47 1.63 24.44 -0.02
CA CYS A 47 2.81 24.63 0.82
C CYS A 47 4.06 24.23 0.04
N ALA A 48 5.15 24.98 0.21
CA ALA A 48 6.40 24.65 -0.46
C ALA A 48 6.93 23.28 0.00
N ASP A 49 7.56 22.54 -0.91
CA ASP A 49 8.05 21.17 -0.65
C ASP A 49 8.91 21.05 0.61
N LYS A 50 9.80 22.02 0.83
CA LYS A 50 10.68 22.09 2.00
C LYS A 50 9.94 22.21 3.34
N ASP A 51 8.71 22.73 3.32
CA ASP A 51 7.88 23.01 4.49
C ASP A 51 6.84 21.89 4.74
N VAL A 52 6.79 20.87 3.86
CA VAL A 52 5.93 19.69 4.02
C VAL A 52 6.71 18.55 4.67
N ARG A 53 6.22 18.07 5.81
CA ARG A 53 6.76 16.89 6.51
C ARG A 53 5.80 15.73 6.35
N VAL A 54 6.30 14.59 5.88
CA VAL A 54 5.51 13.36 5.70
C VAL A 54 5.98 12.33 6.72
N GLU A 55 5.03 11.79 7.47
CA GLU A 55 5.21 10.73 8.46
C GLU A 55 4.47 9.48 7.97
N GLU A 56 5.20 8.36 7.87
CA GLU A 56 4.58 7.07 7.58
C GLU A 56 3.90 6.51 8.82
N GLN A 57 2.69 6.02 8.64
CA GLN A 57 1.85 5.40 9.65
C GLN A 57 1.60 3.93 9.29
N LEU A 58 1.13 3.17 10.26
CA LEU A 58 0.83 1.75 10.07
C LEU A 58 -0.20 1.51 8.96
N GLY A 59 0.02 0.47 8.16
CA GLY A 59 -0.96 -0.01 7.19
C GLY A 59 -1.05 0.81 5.90
N GLY A 60 0.04 1.45 5.48
CA GLY A 60 0.09 2.18 4.20
C GLY A 60 -0.47 3.58 4.27
N GLN A 61 -0.68 4.08 5.49
CA GLN A 61 -1.16 5.42 5.74
C GLN A 61 0.00 6.39 5.87
N PHE A 62 -0.22 7.62 5.43
CA PHE A 62 0.76 8.70 5.56
C PHE A 62 0.06 9.93 6.09
N LYS A 63 0.74 10.64 6.98
CA LYS A 63 0.30 11.92 7.50
C LYS A 63 1.25 12.98 6.97
N ALA A 64 0.73 13.97 6.25
CA ALA A 64 1.48 15.14 5.83
C ALA A 64 1.08 16.35 6.67
N VAL A 65 2.07 17.13 7.12
CA VAL A 65 1.86 18.38 7.86
C VAL A 65 2.72 19.46 7.22
N GLY A 66 2.11 20.61 6.94
CA GLY A 66 2.78 21.75 6.32
C GLY A 66 1.92 22.99 6.37
N CYS A 67 2.55 24.17 6.52
CA CYS A 67 1.88 25.47 6.49
C CYS A 67 0.62 25.58 7.39
N GLY A 68 0.67 24.98 8.59
CA GLY A 68 -0.44 24.99 9.55
C GLY A 68 -1.60 24.03 9.25
N ARG A 69 -1.49 23.22 8.19
CA ARG A 69 -2.50 22.23 7.80
C ARG A 69 -1.96 20.82 7.91
N LYS A 70 -2.88 19.86 8.00
CA LYS A 70 -2.60 18.41 7.98
C LYS A 70 -3.50 17.73 6.96
N ALA A 71 -2.97 16.72 6.29
CA ALA A 71 -3.72 15.83 5.41
C ALA A 71 -3.26 14.39 5.62
N TYR A 72 -4.19 13.45 5.42
CA TYR A 72 -3.92 12.03 5.48
C TYR A 72 -4.04 11.41 4.10
N TYR A 73 -3.18 10.43 3.84
CA TYR A 73 -3.09 9.74 2.57
C TYR A 73 -3.00 8.23 2.80
N ARG A 74 -3.41 7.47 1.80
CA ARG A 74 -3.13 6.04 1.69
C ARG A 74 -2.30 5.80 0.45
N ALA A 75 -1.31 4.93 0.54
CA ALA A 75 -0.58 4.46 -0.63
C ALA A 75 -0.66 2.94 -0.76
N ALA A 76 -0.82 2.48 -1.99
CA ALA A 76 -0.72 1.07 -2.36
C ALA A 76 0.37 0.94 -3.42
N CYS A 77 1.34 0.06 -3.19
CA CYS A 77 2.46 -0.15 -4.10
C CYS A 77 2.53 -1.59 -4.61
N GLU A 78 2.82 -1.74 -5.90
CA GLU A 78 3.18 -3.01 -6.55
C GLU A 78 4.60 -2.86 -7.11
N GLY A 79 5.59 -3.38 -6.38
CA GLY A 79 7.01 -3.19 -6.69
C GLY A 79 7.45 -1.72 -6.54
N LEU A 80 7.88 -1.11 -7.64
CA LEU A 80 8.29 0.30 -7.69
C LEU A 80 7.15 1.27 -8.07
N ARG A 81 5.96 0.75 -8.35
CA ARG A 81 4.80 1.55 -8.79
C ARG A 81 3.88 1.74 -7.61
N CYS A 82 3.58 2.99 -7.28
CA CYS A 82 2.69 3.34 -6.17
C CYS A 82 1.52 4.19 -6.66
N VAL A 83 0.34 3.98 -6.07
CA VAL A 83 -0.80 4.90 -6.16
C VAL A 83 -0.96 5.58 -4.81
N VAL A 84 -1.21 6.88 -4.80
CA VAL A 84 -1.51 7.66 -3.60
C VAL A 84 -2.93 8.22 -3.71
N SER A 85 -3.72 8.02 -2.67
CA SER A 85 -5.09 8.49 -2.55
C SER A 85 -5.23 9.36 -1.31
N GLY A 86 -5.98 10.45 -1.43
CA GLY A 86 -6.29 11.37 -0.33
C GLY A 86 -7.26 10.78 0.69
N GLU A 87 -7.46 11.49 1.79
CA GLU A 87 -8.44 11.13 2.81
C GLU A 87 -9.86 11.15 2.23
N GLY A 88 -10.55 9.99 2.29
CA GLY A 88 -11.90 9.84 1.74
C GLY A 88 -11.94 9.47 0.25
N GLU A 89 -10.81 9.46 -0.45
CA GLU A 89 -10.74 8.94 -1.83
C GLU A 89 -10.75 7.42 -1.84
N ALA A 90 -11.43 6.83 -2.82
CA ALA A 90 -11.33 5.40 -3.07
C ALA A 90 -9.89 5.07 -3.48
N ALA A 91 -9.25 4.19 -2.70
CA ALA A 91 -7.92 3.68 -3.03
C ALA A 91 -8.03 2.74 -4.22
N VAL A 92 -7.78 3.25 -5.43
CA VAL A 92 -7.73 2.44 -6.66
C VAL A 92 -6.39 1.72 -6.70
N PRO A 93 -6.36 0.37 -6.66
CA PRO A 93 -5.11 -0.37 -6.83
C PRO A 93 -4.43 -0.03 -8.15
N TRP A 94 -3.10 -0.11 -8.20
CA TRP A 94 -2.34 0.24 -9.40
C TRP A 94 -2.85 -0.51 -10.66
N ARG A 95 -3.24 -1.78 -10.51
CA ARG A 95 -3.78 -2.61 -11.61
C ARG A 95 -5.09 -2.11 -12.20
N ASP A 96 -5.90 -1.41 -11.41
CA ASP A 96 -7.25 -0.97 -11.79
C ASP A 96 -7.25 0.51 -12.22
N ARG A 97 -6.08 1.16 -12.26
CA ARG A 97 -5.95 2.56 -12.65
C ARG A 97 -6.21 2.70 -14.16
N PRO A 98 -7.08 3.63 -14.60
CA PRO A 98 -7.20 3.95 -16.02
C PRO A 98 -5.87 4.45 -16.58
N GLU A 99 -5.57 4.06 -17.82
CA GLU A 99 -4.37 4.57 -18.50
C GLU A 99 -4.41 6.10 -18.55
N PRO A 100 -3.25 6.78 -18.41
CA PRO A 100 -3.19 8.22 -18.63
C PRO A 100 -3.79 8.52 -19.99
N ILE A 101 -4.81 9.37 -20.04
CA ILE A 101 -5.31 9.90 -21.31
C ILE A 101 -4.14 10.71 -21.88
N ASP A 102 -3.70 10.37 -23.09
CA ASP A 102 -2.73 11.18 -23.83
C ASP A 102 -3.33 12.57 -24.03
N VAL A 103 -2.96 13.51 -23.17
CA VAL A 103 -3.32 14.92 -23.33
C VAL A 103 -2.47 15.44 -24.49
N ASP A 104 -3.12 15.48 -25.65
CA ASP A 104 -2.67 15.95 -26.96
C ASP A 104 -1.37 16.78 -26.98
N ARG A 105 -0.34 16.14 -27.55
CA ARG A 105 0.87 16.76 -28.12
C ARG A 105 0.54 17.50 -29.43
N GLY A 106 -0.60 18.19 -29.48
CA GLY A 106 -1.23 18.72 -30.70
C GLY A 106 -1.38 20.24 -30.74
N ARG A 107 -0.74 20.99 -29.83
CA ARG A 107 -0.86 22.45 -29.74
C ARG A 107 0.45 23.20 -30.00
N ASP A 108 1.34 22.66 -30.82
CA ASP A 108 2.62 23.31 -31.18
C ASP A 108 2.85 23.40 -32.72
N HIS A 109 1.81 23.25 -33.54
CA HIS A 109 1.92 23.31 -35.02
C HIS A 109 0.91 24.25 -35.72
N GLN A 110 0.46 25.33 -35.08
CA GLN A 110 -0.21 26.44 -35.78
C GLN A 110 0.35 27.79 -35.33
#